data_AF-A0A1F3DP61-F1
#
_entry.id   AF-A0A1F3DP61-F1
#
_cell.length_a   1.000
_cell.length_b   1.000
_cell.length_c   1.000
_cell.angle_alpha   90.00
_cell.angle_beta   90.00
_cell.angle_gamma   90.00
#
_symmetry.space_group_name_H-M   'P 1'
#
loop_
_entity.id
_entity.type
_entity.pdbx_description
1 polymer ?
#
loop_
_entity_poly.entity_id
_entity_poly.type
_entity_poly.pdbx_seq_one_letter_code
_entity_poly.pdbx_strand_id
1 'polypeptide(L)'
;MATDIINEISKKRAYKGSDVNMLTATSTIVELAIAQKTFLISKRPIWADPFLPNIKTRINSAFSVHLGIDNALQMREATQTIYKLQADTLVLLAEFKIQVEEDFKNDKKRREEILTQLGFSSYHKQAQQGNQEALVNLLFQFTKNMSAKLKTEITTAGTAETIIDDIIAKTQTLKDSSITQETLKSSRPELTQESVKEFNEIFKQVMSIAKISAKFFKANKVLQSQFSYSKTLKAITSGKINPESPESTPDNK
;
A
#
# COMPACT_ATOMS: atom_id res chain seq x y z
N MET A 1 -1.14 -31.80 29.01
CA MET A 1 -1.35 -30.45 29.60
C MET A 1 -0.27 -29.44 29.20
N ALA A 2 1.01 -29.58 29.58
CA ALA A 2 2.05 -28.61 29.17
C ALA A 2 2.28 -28.58 27.64
N THR A 3 2.28 -29.73 26.99
CA THR A 3 2.43 -29.87 25.53
C THR A 3 1.24 -29.30 24.76
N ASP A 4 0.03 -29.41 25.31
CA ASP A 4 -1.20 -28.90 24.70
C ASP A 4 -1.27 -27.37 24.78
N ILE A 5 -0.84 -26.78 25.90
CA ILE A 5 -0.73 -25.33 26.08
C ILE A 5 0.33 -24.74 25.14
N ILE A 6 1.48 -25.42 24.97
CA ILE A 6 2.53 -24.99 24.01
C ILE A 6 2.01 -25.06 22.56
N ASN A 7 1.28 -26.12 22.20
CA ASN A 7 0.66 -26.26 20.88
C ASN A 7 -0.40 -25.18 20.62
N GLU A 8 -1.22 -24.84 21.62
CA GLU A 8 -2.24 -23.79 21.52
C GLU A 8 -1.63 -22.37 21.41
N ILE A 9 -0.54 -22.09 22.15
CA ILE A 9 0.22 -20.84 22.03
C ILE A 9 0.88 -20.71 20.64
N SER A 10 1.35 -21.81 20.05
CA SER A 10 2.00 -21.79 18.72
C SER A 10 1.02 -21.53 17.56
N LYS A 11 -0.29 -21.75 17.76
CA LYS A 11 -1.34 -21.38 16.79
C LYS A 11 -1.70 -19.90 16.82
N LYS A 12 -1.30 -19.16 17.87
CA LYS A 12 -1.64 -17.75 18.03
C LYS A 12 -0.65 -16.87 17.25
N ARG A 13 -1.17 -16.07 16.32
CA ARG A 13 -0.41 -15.04 15.61
C ARG A 13 0.07 -13.97 16.60
N ALA A 14 1.33 -13.60 16.51
CA ALA A 14 1.97 -12.56 17.33
C ALA A 14 1.78 -11.14 16.76
N TYR A 15 1.09 -11.02 15.63
CA TYR A 15 0.96 -9.81 14.83
C TYR A 15 -0.52 -9.50 14.50
N LYS A 16 -0.75 -8.28 14.02
CA LYS A 16 -2.06 -7.81 13.54
C LYS A 16 -2.11 -7.85 12.02
N GLY A 17 -3.30 -7.95 11.43
CA GLY A 17 -3.48 -8.07 9.98
C GLY A 17 -3.36 -9.51 9.47
N SER A 18 -3.67 -9.71 8.18
CA SER A 18 -3.52 -11.03 7.52
C SER A 18 -2.05 -11.41 7.35
N ASP A 19 -1.78 -12.70 7.13
CA ASP A 19 -0.42 -13.22 6.93
C ASP A 19 0.29 -12.56 5.75
N VAL A 20 -0.43 -12.37 4.64
CA VAL A 20 0.01 -11.59 3.47
C VAL A 20 0.38 -10.16 3.87
N ASN A 21 -0.51 -9.45 4.57
CA ASN A 21 -0.25 -8.05 4.95
C ASN A 21 0.92 -7.94 5.92
N MET A 22 1.08 -8.91 6.82
CA MET A 22 2.20 -8.97 7.75
C MET A 22 3.52 -9.19 7.01
N LEU A 23 3.61 -10.19 6.12
CA LEU A 23 4.83 -10.46 5.35
C LEU A 23 5.19 -9.28 4.43
N THR A 24 4.19 -8.59 3.87
CA THR A 24 4.43 -7.38 3.06
C THR A 24 4.98 -6.23 3.93
N ALA A 25 4.41 -6.01 5.11
CA ALA A 25 4.88 -4.99 6.04
C ALA A 25 6.30 -5.27 6.54
N THR A 26 6.62 -6.52 6.87
CA THR A 26 7.95 -6.91 7.33
C THR A 26 8.99 -6.85 6.21
N SER A 27 8.62 -7.26 4.98
CA SER A 27 9.47 -7.09 3.78
C SER A 27 9.84 -5.63 3.57
N THR A 28 8.85 -4.72 3.63
CA THR A 28 9.06 -3.27 3.46
C THR A 28 10.06 -2.71 4.48
N ILE A 29 9.97 -3.12 5.75
CA ILE A 29 10.89 -2.70 6.81
C ILE A 29 12.31 -3.23 6.56
N VAL A 30 12.45 -4.49 6.12
CA VAL A 30 13.76 -5.09 5.85
C VAL A 30 14.42 -4.43 4.65
N GLU A 31 13.68 -4.03 3.63
CA GLU A 31 14.24 -3.28 2.50
C GLU A 31 14.72 -1.89 2.89
N LEU A 32 13.97 -1.20 3.75
CA LEU A 32 14.44 0.05 4.33
C LEU A 32 15.74 -0.16 5.13
N ALA A 33 15.83 -1.25 5.89
CA ALA A 33 17.06 -1.59 6.61
C ALA A 33 18.22 -1.85 5.65
N ILE A 34 17.98 -2.54 4.53
CA ILE A 34 18.99 -2.78 3.49
C ILE A 34 19.44 -1.46 2.84
N ALA A 35 18.51 -0.56 2.53
CA ALA A 35 18.83 0.76 1.98
C ALA A 35 19.70 1.59 2.93
N GLN A 36 19.54 1.39 4.24
CA GLN A 36 20.29 2.09 5.30
C GLN A 36 21.43 1.25 5.90
N LYS A 37 21.83 0.14 5.24
CA LYS A 37 22.68 -0.88 5.86
C LYS A 37 24.04 -0.36 6.30
N THR A 38 24.67 0.53 5.54
CA THR A 38 26.00 1.10 5.88
C THR A 38 25.98 1.75 7.26
N PHE A 39 25.00 2.62 7.51
CA PHE A 39 24.84 3.27 8.81
C PHE A 39 24.44 2.26 9.91
N LEU A 40 23.46 1.40 9.64
CA LEU A 40 22.99 0.42 10.63
C LEU A 40 24.10 -0.55 11.05
N ILE A 41 24.92 -1.03 10.12
CA ILE A 41 26.06 -1.92 10.38
C ILE A 41 27.13 -1.18 11.19
N SER A 42 27.40 0.09 10.89
CA SER A 42 28.35 0.90 11.70
C SER A 42 27.96 0.99 13.17
N LYS A 43 26.66 0.92 13.49
CA LYS A 43 26.14 0.94 14.87
C LYS A 43 25.92 -0.45 15.44
N ARG A 44 25.73 -1.46 14.60
CA ARG A 44 25.46 -2.84 14.97
C ARG A 44 26.15 -3.81 13.99
N PRO A 45 27.44 -4.09 14.20
CA PRO A 45 28.25 -4.88 13.25
C PRO A 45 27.73 -6.29 12.97
N ILE A 46 27.00 -6.91 13.90
CA ILE A 46 26.37 -8.23 13.71
C ILE A 46 25.31 -8.26 12.60
N TRP A 47 24.88 -7.10 12.10
CA TRP A 47 23.99 -6.98 10.94
C TRP A 47 24.72 -6.89 9.60
N ALA A 48 26.05 -7.08 9.59
CA ALA A 48 26.83 -7.19 8.37
C ALA A 48 26.27 -8.28 7.45
N ASP A 49 26.56 -8.14 6.15
CA ASP A 49 26.13 -9.11 5.16
C ASP A 49 26.65 -10.52 5.53
N PRO A 50 25.81 -11.57 5.41
CA PRO A 50 24.53 -11.60 4.69
C PRO A 50 23.29 -11.42 5.58
N PHE A 51 23.38 -10.84 6.78
CA PHE A 51 22.27 -10.84 7.76
C PHE A 51 20.95 -10.27 7.22
N LEU A 52 20.92 -9.01 6.76
CA LEU A 52 19.69 -8.40 6.22
C LEU A 52 19.23 -9.06 4.90
N PRO A 53 20.11 -9.38 3.93
CA PRO A 53 19.75 -10.18 2.76
C PRO A 53 19.10 -11.53 3.11
N ASN A 54 19.63 -12.27 4.09
CA ASN A 54 19.07 -13.57 4.50
C ASN A 54 17.65 -13.44 5.05
N ILE A 55 17.36 -12.36 5.79
CA ILE A 55 16.00 -12.10 6.28
C ILE A 55 15.06 -11.79 5.12
N LYS A 56 15.52 -11.01 4.12
CA LYS A 56 14.74 -10.75 2.91
C LYS A 56 14.43 -12.06 2.16
N THR A 57 15.43 -12.94 2.00
CA THR A 57 15.24 -14.26 1.38
C THR A 57 14.24 -15.10 2.17
N ARG A 58 14.36 -15.15 3.52
CA ARG A 58 13.43 -15.88 4.39
C ARG A 58 11.98 -15.40 4.24
N ILE A 59 11.77 -14.09 4.18
CA ILE A 59 10.43 -13.51 3.93
C ILE A 59 9.90 -13.89 2.54
N ASN A 60 10.74 -13.86 1.51
CA ASN A 60 10.34 -14.26 0.15
C ASN A 60 9.97 -15.74 0.08
N SER A 61 10.77 -16.61 0.71
CA SER A 61 10.45 -18.04 0.82
C SER A 61 9.17 -18.27 1.59
N ALA A 62 8.87 -17.46 2.61
CA ALA A 62 7.63 -17.59 3.36
C ALA A 62 6.38 -17.28 2.51
N PHE A 63 6.48 -16.40 1.51
CA PHE A 63 5.41 -16.19 0.54
C PHE A 63 5.20 -17.40 -0.37
N SER A 64 6.27 -17.97 -0.94
CA SER A 64 6.12 -19.10 -1.86
C SER A 64 5.74 -20.39 -1.14
N VAL A 65 6.46 -20.75 -0.08
CA VAL A 65 6.32 -22.03 0.63
C VAL A 65 5.00 -22.12 1.41
N HIS A 66 4.60 -21.04 2.10
CA HIS A 66 3.46 -21.11 3.02
C HIS A 66 2.18 -20.48 2.49
N LEU A 67 2.27 -19.65 1.44
CA LEU A 67 1.10 -19.00 0.84
C LEU A 67 0.87 -19.41 -0.62
N GLY A 68 1.76 -20.22 -1.22
CA GLY A 68 1.65 -20.63 -2.63
C GLY A 68 1.87 -19.47 -3.60
N ILE A 69 2.53 -18.40 -3.16
CA ILE A 69 2.74 -17.17 -3.93
C ILE A 69 4.16 -17.22 -4.51
N ASP A 70 4.29 -17.76 -5.72
CA ASP A 70 5.59 -17.96 -6.39
C ASP A 70 6.31 -16.65 -6.73
N ASN A 71 5.60 -15.52 -6.71
CA ASN A 71 6.17 -14.23 -7.03
C ASN A 71 5.85 -13.18 -5.95
N ALA A 72 6.51 -13.34 -4.80
CA ALA A 72 6.48 -12.37 -3.69
C ALA A 72 6.81 -10.94 -4.11
N LEU A 73 7.71 -10.79 -5.10
CA LEU A 73 8.06 -9.51 -5.70
C LEU A 73 6.87 -8.94 -6.47
N GLN A 74 6.21 -9.70 -7.34
CA GLN A 74 5.00 -9.24 -8.04
C GLN A 74 3.84 -8.93 -7.10
N MET A 75 3.63 -9.68 -6.01
CA MET A 75 2.57 -9.32 -5.06
C MET A 75 2.89 -8.01 -4.33
N ARG A 76 4.17 -7.78 -4.01
CA ARG A 76 4.62 -6.53 -3.42
C ARG A 76 4.56 -5.37 -4.40
N GLU A 77 4.99 -5.57 -5.64
CA GLU A 77 4.90 -4.59 -6.73
C GLU A 77 3.45 -4.28 -7.06
N ALA A 78 2.56 -5.27 -7.15
CA ALA A 78 1.14 -5.08 -7.33
C ALA A 78 0.55 -4.29 -6.15
N THR A 79 0.99 -4.57 -4.91
CA THR A 79 0.53 -3.87 -3.72
C THR A 79 1.04 -2.42 -3.68
N GLN A 80 2.33 -2.18 -3.92
CA GLN A 80 2.93 -0.84 -4.03
C GLN A 80 2.37 -0.05 -5.22
N THR A 81 2.13 -0.72 -6.35
CA THR A 81 1.52 -0.15 -7.55
C THR A 81 0.08 0.24 -7.28
N ILE A 82 -0.74 -0.63 -6.68
CA ILE A 82 -2.10 -0.28 -6.24
C ILE A 82 -2.06 0.96 -5.35
N TYR A 83 -1.13 1.07 -4.39
CA TYR A 83 -1.10 2.22 -3.49
C TYR A 83 -0.61 3.51 -4.13
N LYS A 84 0.45 3.46 -4.95
CA LYS A 84 0.90 4.62 -5.72
C LYS A 84 -0.20 5.07 -6.68
N LEU A 85 -0.84 4.11 -7.35
CA LEU A 85 -1.95 4.35 -8.24
C LEU A 85 -3.14 4.96 -7.49
N GLN A 86 -3.45 4.52 -6.26
CA GLN A 86 -4.49 5.13 -5.42
C GLN A 86 -4.18 6.57 -5.06
N ALA A 87 -2.95 6.88 -4.64
CA ALA A 87 -2.54 8.25 -4.30
C ALA A 87 -2.59 9.17 -5.52
N ASP A 88 -2.00 8.76 -6.64
CA ASP A 88 -2.02 9.51 -7.90
C ASP A 88 -3.46 9.71 -8.42
N THR A 89 -4.30 8.69 -8.28
CA THR A 89 -5.70 8.74 -8.71
C THR A 89 -6.54 9.66 -7.82
N LEU A 90 -6.29 9.71 -6.51
CA LEU A 90 -6.97 10.65 -5.61
C LEU A 90 -6.63 12.11 -5.94
N VAL A 91 -5.40 12.40 -6.36
CA VAL A 91 -5.01 13.74 -6.84
C VAL A 91 -5.79 14.10 -8.10
N LEU A 92 -5.78 13.23 -9.11
CA LEU A 92 -6.51 13.45 -10.36
C LEU A 92 -8.03 13.61 -10.14
N LEU A 93 -8.62 12.81 -9.25
CA LEU A 93 -10.04 12.93 -8.90
C LEU A 93 -10.34 14.27 -8.22
N ALA A 94 -9.44 14.77 -7.36
CA ALA A 94 -9.60 16.08 -6.72
C ALA A 94 -9.47 17.22 -7.74
N GLU A 95 -8.49 17.14 -8.64
CA GLU A 95 -8.27 18.09 -9.74
C GLU A 95 -9.44 18.11 -10.72
N PHE A 96 -9.99 16.96 -11.07
CA PHE A 96 -11.17 16.86 -11.90
C PHE A 96 -12.40 17.47 -11.20
N LYS A 97 -12.60 17.13 -9.91
CA LYS A 97 -13.75 17.63 -9.15
C LYS A 97 -13.76 19.16 -9.08
N ILE A 98 -12.62 19.79 -8.79
CA ILE A 98 -12.56 21.25 -8.66
C ILE A 98 -12.82 21.94 -10.01
N GLN A 99 -12.33 21.37 -11.12
CA GLN A 99 -12.63 21.89 -12.46
C GLN A 99 -14.12 21.83 -12.77
N VAL A 100 -14.78 20.69 -12.54
CA VAL A 100 -16.24 20.57 -12.70
C VAL A 100 -16.99 21.55 -11.79
N GLU A 101 -16.52 21.77 -10.56
CA GLU A 101 -17.15 22.73 -9.63
C GLU A 101 -17.08 24.18 -10.13
N GLU A 102 -15.95 24.57 -10.74
CA GLU A 102 -15.74 25.92 -11.27
C GLU A 102 -16.35 26.14 -12.66
N ASP A 103 -16.21 25.18 -13.57
CA ASP A 103 -16.71 25.24 -14.95
C ASP A 103 -18.26 25.31 -14.96
N PHE A 104 -18.92 24.66 -13.99
CA PHE A 104 -20.38 24.63 -13.85
C PHE A 104 -20.89 25.47 -12.68
N LYS A 105 -20.11 26.42 -12.15
CA LYS A 105 -20.53 27.22 -10.96
C LYS A 105 -21.82 28.02 -11.14
N ASN A 106 -22.12 28.41 -12.38
CA ASN A 106 -23.33 29.14 -12.75
C ASN A 106 -24.54 28.20 -12.99
N ASP A 107 -24.31 26.90 -13.21
CA ASP A 107 -25.34 25.86 -13.30
C ASP A 107 -25.14 24.82 -12.20
N LYS A 108 -25.51 25.22 -10.97
CA LYS A 108 -25.33 24.41 -9.76
C LYS A 108 -26.06 23.06 -9.85
N LYS A 109 -27.22 23.03 -10.52
CA LYS A 109 -28.01 21.81 -10.69
C LYS A 109 -27.25 20.84 -11.58
N ARG A 110 -26.75 21.30 -12.74
CA ARG A 110 -25.99 20.43 -13.65
C ARG A 110 -24.69 19.95 -13.02
N ARG A 111 -23.98 20.82 -12.31
CA ARG A 111 -22.78 20.45 -11.52
C ARG A 111 -23.07 19.28 -10.55
N GLU A 112 -24.15 19.39 -9.79
CA GLU A 112 -24.54 18.36 -8.80
C GLU A 112 -24.95 17.04 -9.45
N GLU A 113 -25.65 17.12 -10.59
CA GLU A 113 -25.97 15.94 -11.42
C GLU A 113 -24.69 15.25 -11.90
N ILE A 114 -23.72 15.99 -12.45
CA ILE A 114 -22.44 15.45 -12.94
C ILE A 114 -21.68 14.77 -11.79
N LEU A 115 -21.48 15.46 -10.67
CA LEU A 115 -20.72 14.91 -9.53
C LEU A 115 -21.42 13.69 -8.91
N THR A 116 -22.75 13.68 -8.86
CA THR A 116 -23.51 12.54 -8.35
C THR A 116 -23.45 11.37 -9.33
N GLN A 117 -23.63 11.62 -10.63
CA GLN A 117 -23.54 10.61 -11.68
C GLN A 117 -22.15 9.96 -11.73
N LEU A 118 -21.08 10.72 -11.52
CA LEU A 118 -19.71 10.20 -11.51
C LEU A 118 -19.29 9.59 -10.15
N GLY A 119 -20.19 9.54 -9.16
CA GLY A 119 -19.97 8.89 -7.87
C GLY A 119 -19.27 9.74 -6.80
N PHE A 120 -18.94 11.00 -7.09
CA PHE A 120 -18.23 11.88 -6.15
C PHE A 120 -19.04 12.14 -4.87
N SER A 121 -20.35 12.33 -5.00
CA SER A 121 -21.24 12.60 -3.86
C SER A 121 -21.25 11.47 -2.82
N SER A 122 -21.14 10.22 -3.29
CA SER A 122 -21.27 9.02 -2.44
C SER A 122 -19.94 8.56 -1.85
N TYR A 123 -18.85 8.66 -2.63
CA TYR A 123 -17.62 7.93 -2.32
C TYR A 123 -16.38 8.80 -2.11
N HIS A 124 -16.34 10.01 -2.68
CA HIS A 124 -15.11 10.82 -2.69
C HIS A 124 -14.58 11.15 -1.29
N LYS A 125 -15.46 11.54 -0.35
CA LYS A 125 -15.05 11.86 1.03
C LYS A 125 -14.45 10.65 1.75
N GLN A 126 -15.03 9.46 1.56
CA GLN A 126 -14.52 8.23 2.16
C GLN A 126 -13.20 7.79 1.49
N ALA A 127 -13.11 7.95 0.17
CA ALA A 127 -11.90 7.69 -0.59
C ALA A 127 -10.73 8.58 -0.13
N GLN A 128 -10.97 9.89 0.07
CA GLN A 128 -9.99 10.83 0.64
C GLN A 128 -9.53 10.45 2.06
N GLN A 129 -10.39 9.78 2.83
CA GLN A 129 -10.07 9.28 4.17
C GLN A 129 -9.30 7.96 4.15
N GLY A 130 -9.01 7.40 2.96
CA GLY A 130 -8.26 6.16 2.78
C GLY A 130 -9.13 4.91 2.73
N ASN A 131 -10.45 5.04 2.52
CA ASN A 131 -11.31 3.89 2.26
C ASN A 131 -11.12 3.40 0.82
N GLN A 132 -10.44 2.26 0.66
CA GLN A 132 -10.15 1.65 -0.62
C GLN A 132 -11.42 1.19 -1.36
N GLU A 133 -12.41 0.65 -0.66
CA GLU A 133 -13.68 0.22 -1.27
C GLU A 133 -14.45 1.42 -1.81
N ALA A 134 -14.43 2.55 -1.10
CA ALA A 134 -15.01 3.78 -1.59
C ALA A 134 -14.26 4.30 -2.84
N LEU A 135 -12.93 4.27 -2.85
CA LEU A 135 -12.16 4.67 -4.04
C LEU A 135 -12.45 3.76 -5.25
N VAL A 136 -12.54 2.45 -5.06
CA VAL A 136 -12.90 1.49 -6.12
C VAL A 136 -14.31 1.78 -6.65
N ASN A 137 -15.28 1.98 -5.76
CA ASN A 137 -16.65 2.30 -6.16
C ASN A 137 -16.75 3.65 -6.88
N LEU A 138 -15.98 4.66 -6.45
CA LEU A 138 -15.88 5.95 -7.12
C LEU A 138 -15.37 5.77 -8.56
N LEU A 139 -14.25 5.06 -8.73
CA LEU A 139 -13.63 4.85 -10.04
C LEU A 139 -14.49 4.00 -10.98
N PHE A 140 -15.19 3.00 -10.43
CA PHE A 140 -16.14 2.20 -11.19
C PHE A 140 -17.31 3.06 -11.68
N GLN A 141 -17.91 3.89 -10.82
CA GLN A 141 -18.99 4.79 -11.22
C GLN A 141 -18.51 5.86 -12.21
N PHE A 142 -17.32 6.43 -11.98
CA PHE A 142 -16.70 7.37 -12.91
C PHE A 142 -16.57 6.77 -14.30
N THR A 143 -15.91 5.62 -14.42
CA THR A 143 -15.67 4.96 -15.72
C THR A 143 -16.97 4.50 -16.38
N LYS A 144 -17.89 3.92 -15.61
CA LYS A 144 -19.17 3.41 -16.13
C LYS A 144 -20.07 4.54 -16.66
N ASN A 145 -20.08 5.69 -15.97
CA ASN A 145 -21.03 6.77 -16.24
C ASN A 145 -20.44 7.92 -17.07
N MET A 146 -19.13 7.91 -17.35
CA MET A 146 -18.47 8.82 -18.29
C MET A 146 -18.81 8.47 -19.74
N SER A 147 -20.02 8.84 -20.17
CA SER A 147 -20.45 8.70 -21.58
C SER A 147 -19.70 9.66 -22.50
N ALA A 148 -19.63 9.35 -23.80
CA ALA A 148 -19.03 10.26 -24.79
C ALA A 148 -19.66 11.65 -24.76
N LYS A 149 -20.99 11.74 -24.62
CA LYS A 149 -21.71 13.01 -24.51
C LYS A 149 -21.28 13.82 -23.28
N LEU A 150 -21.17 13.16 -22.13
CA LEU A 150 -20.75 13.80 -20.88
C LEU A 150 -19.28 14.24 -20.95
N LYS A 151 -18.41 13.41 -21.55
CA LYS A 151 -17.00 13.75 -21.79
C LYS A 151 -16.87 14.99 -22.68
N THR A 152 -17.63 15.07 -23.78
CA THR A 152 -17.67 16.26 -24.65
C THR A 152 -18.20 17.50 -23.91
N GLU A 153 -19.25 17.35 -23.11
CA GLU A 153 -19.80 18.45 -22.31
C GLU A 153 -18.76 19.04 -21.35
N ILE A 154 -18.09 18.19 -20.57
CA ILE A 154 -17.08 18.59 -19.59
C ILE A 154 -15.84 19.20 -20.26
N THR A 155 -15.40 18.62 -21.37
CA THR A 155 -14.24 19.14 -22.12
C THR A 155 -14.51 20.45 -22.84
N THR A 156 -15.74 20.66 -23.32
CA THR A 156 -16.16 21.94 -23.90
C THR A 156 -16.22 23.04 -22.84
N ALA A 157 -16.53 22.68 -21.59
CA ALA A 157 -16.61 23.63 -20.49
C ALA A 157 -15.24 24.14 -20.01
N GLY A 158 -14.16 23.40 -20.29
CA GLY A 158 -12.78 23.85 -20.01
C GLY A 158 -11.84 22.76 -19.46
N THR A 159 -12.40 21.66 -18.95
CA THR A 159 -11.61 20.56 -18.38
C THR A 159 -10.84 19.80 -19.47
N ALA A 160 -9.54 19.57 -19.27
CA ALA A 160 -8.73 18.84 -20.26
C ALA A 160 -9.16 17.37 -20.41
N GLU A 161 -9.26 16.90 -21.66
CA GLU A 161 -9.64 15.52 -21.98
C GLU A 161 -8.68 14.48 -21.36
N THR A 162 -7.40 14.83 -21.28
CA THR A 162 -6.34 13.98 -20.72
C THR A 162 -6.57 13.61 -19.26
N ILE A 163 -7.16 14.48 -18.45
CA ILE A 163 -7.46 14.19 -17.03
C ILE A 163 -8.51 13.08 -16.92
N ILE A 164 -9.52 13.10 -17.79
CA ILE A 164 -10.58 12.09 -17.84
C ILE A 164 -9.98 10.75 -18.27
N ASP A 165 -9.15 10.76 -19.32
CA ASP A 165 -8.51 9.55 -19.84
C ASP A 165 -7.51 8.95 -18.86
N ASP A 166 -6.74 9.78 -18.15
CA ASP A 166 -5.81 9.33 -17.11
C ASP A 166 -6.56 8.67 -15.94
N ILE A 167 -7.70 9.21 -15.50
CA ILE A 167 -8.53 8.59 -14.46
C ILE A 167 -9.06 7.23 -14.93
N ILE A 168 -9.54 7.12 -16.18
CA ILE A 168 -10.06 5.86 -16.75
C ILE A 168 -8.94 4.82 -16.89
N ALA A 169 -7.78 5.19 -17.44
CA ALA A 169 -6.63 4.30 -17.59
C ALA A 169 -6.14 3.78 -16.23
N LYS A 170 -6.00 4.67 -15.24
CA LYS A 170 -5.60 4.28 -13.87
C LYS A 170 -6.66 3.40 -13.20
N THR A 171 -7.95 3.61 -13.48
CA THR A 171 -9.02 2.73 -13.00
C THR A 171 -8.86 1.30 -13.53
N GLN A 172 -8.55 1.16 -14.82
CA GLN A 172 -8.36 -0.15 -15.44
C GLN A 172 -7.14 -0.87 -14.86
N THR A 173 -6.00 -0.17 -14.73
CA THR A 173 -4.81 -0.72 -14.08
C THR A 173 -5.07 -1.12 -12.62
N LEU A 174 -5.89 -0.36 -11.89
CA LEU A 174 -6.24 -0.65 -10.50
C LEU A 174 -7.14 -1.89 -10.38
N LYS A 175 -8.08 -2.06 -11.30
CA LYS A 175 -8.95 -3.24 -11.40
C LYS A 175 -8.17 -4.51 -11.72
N ASP A 176 -7.25 -4.44 -12.68
CA ASP A 176 -6.43 -5.59 -13.09
C ASP A 176 -5.43 -5.98 -11.97
N SER A 177 -4.90 -4.98 -11.26
CA SER A 177 -4.05 -5.21 -10.09
C SER A 177 -4.83 -5.74 -8.89
N SER A 178 -6.07 -5.28 -8.65
CA SER A 178 -6.90 -5.77 -7.54
C SER A 178 -7.39 -7.20 -7.78
N ILE A 179 -7.75 -7.56 -9.02
CA ILE A 179 -8.09 -8.94 -9.39
C ILE A 179 -6.89 -9.85 -9.12
N THR A 180 -5.70 -9.44 -9.52
CA THR A 180 -4.46 -10.16 -9.20
C THR A 180 -4.29 -10.32 -7.69
N GLN A 181 -4.55 -9.27 -6.90
CA GLN A 181 -4.48 -9.33 -5.44
C GLN A 181 -5.54 -10.26 -4.82
N GLU A 182 -6.76 -10.30 -5.35
CA GLU A 182 -7.84 -11.18 -4.88
C GLU A 182 -7.60 -12.65 -5.26
N THR A 183 -7.12 -12.91 -6.48
CA THR A 183 -6.70 -14.25 -6.92
C THR A 183 -5.56 -14.80 -6.07
N LEU A 184 -4.58 -13.96 -5.70
CA LEU A 184 -3.49 -14.34 -4.79
C LEU A 184 -3.96 -14.54 -3.33
N LYS A 185 -5.10 -13.95 -2.93
CA LYS A 185 -5.70 -14.13 -1.60
C LYS A 185 -6.62 -15.35 -1.50
N SER A 186 -7.13 -15.84 -2.64
CA SER A 186 -8.05 -16.97 -2.72
C SER A 186 -7.36 -18.32 -2.89
N SER A 187 -6.09 -18.36 -3.29
CA SER A 187 -5.27 -19.57 -3.20
C SER A 187 -4.82 -19.81 -1.75
N ARG A 188 -5.72 -20.36 -0.92
CA ARG A 188 -5.39 -20.77 0.45
C ARG A 188 -5.15 -22.28 0.51
N PRO A 189 -3.91 -22.77 0.58
CA PRO A 189 -3.67 -24.03 1.26
C PRO A 189 -4.04 -23.88 2.75
N GLU A 190 -4.45 -24.97 3.40
CA GLU A 190 -4.63 -24.98 4.86
C GLU A 190 -3.29 -24.63 5.52
N LEU A 191 -3.24 -23.52 6.26
CA LEU A 191 -2.02 -23.09 6.95
C LEU A 191 -1.69 -24.07 8.08
N THR A 192 -0.55 -24.74 7.96
CA THR A 192 -0.02 -25.63 9.01
C THR A 192 0.47 -24.83 10.21
N GLN A 193 0.59 -25.52 11.35
CA GLN A 193 1.17 -24.96 12.59
C GLN A 193 2.61 -24.45 12.36
N GLU A 194 3.33 -25.06 11.44
CA GLU A 194 4.69 -24.69 11.03
C GLU A 194 4.71 -23.34 10.32
N SER A 195 3.73 -23.07 9.44
CA SER A 195 3.58 -21.77 8.77
C SER A 195 3.36 -20.62 9.77
N VAL A 196 2.49 -20.82 10.77
CA VAL A 196 2.22 -19.79 11.79
C VAL A 196 3.46 -19.55 12.67
N LYS A 197 4.20 -20.60 13.00
CA LYS A 197 5.46 -20.49 13.74
C LYS A 197 6.49 -19.67 12.95
N GLU A 198 6.68 -19.97 11.67
CA GLU A 198 7.61 -19.27 10.78
C GLU A 198 7.25 -17.78 10.67
N PHE A 199 5.97 -17.47 10.45
CA PHE A 199 5.48 -16.09 10.39
C PHE A 199 5.71 -15.33 11.70
N ASN A 200 5.51 -15.97 12.84
CA ASN A 200 5.77 -15.38 14.15
C ASN A 200 7.27 -15.10 14.37
N GLU A 201 8.15 -15.98 13.91
CA GLU A 201 9.60 -15.81 14.02
C GLU A 201 10.10 -14.67 13.12
N ILE A 202 9.66 -14.64 11.85
CA ILE A 202 9.92 -13.54 10.91
C ILE A 202 9.48 -12.22 11.55
N PHE A 203 8.24 -12.17 12.05
CA PHE A 203 7.70 -10.97 12.67
C PHE A 203 8.56 -10.50 13.85
N LYS A 204 8.90 -11.39 14.79
CA LYS A 204 9.73 -11.04 15.97
C LYS A 204 11.11 -10.51 15.57
N GLN A 205 11.74 -11.14 14.58
CA GLN A 205 13.06 -10.74 14.10
C GLN A 205 13.02 -9.34 13.45
N VAL A 206 12.05 -9.10 12.56
CA VAL A 206 11.89 -7.81 11.89
C VAL A 206 11.46 -6.70 12.87
N MET A 207 10.62 -7.02 13.86
CA MET A 207 10.26 -6.06 14.90
C MET A 207 11.46 -5.64 15.75
N SER A 208 12.42 -6.54 15.97
CA SER A 208 13.67 -6.21 16.68
C SER A 208 14.54 -5.25 15.87
N ILE A 209 14.67 -5.49 14.56
CA ILE A 209 15.36 -4.59 13.63
C ILE A 209 14.69 -3.22 13.62
N ALA A 210 13.37 -3.20 13.44
CA ALA A 210 12.56 -1.97 13.41
C ALA A 210 12.76 -1.12 14.67
N LYS A 211 12.66 -1.74 15.87
CA LYS A 211 12.84 -1.04 17.16
C LYS A 211 14.23 -0.44 17.32
N ILE A 212 15.28 -1.21 16.98
CA ILE A 212 16.68 -0.75 17.10
C ILE A 212 16.96 0.36 16.09
N SER A 213 16.59 0.17 14.81
CA SER A 213 16.78 1.16 13.75
C SER A 213 16.05 2.47 14.06
N ALA A 214 14.78 2.41 14.51
CA ALA A 214 14.02 3.59 14.92
C ALA A 214 14.70 4.38 16.05
N LYS A 215 15.46 3.71 16.94
CA LYS A 215 16.24 4.38 17.99
C LYS A 215 17.50 5.03 17.44
N PHE A 216 18.19 4.38 16.49
CA PHE A 216 19.39 4.96 15.84
C PHE A 216 19.05 6.19 15.02
N PHE A 217 17.88 6.21 14.37
CA PHE A 217 17.40 7.36 13.59
C PHE A 217 16.60 8.38 14.41
N LYS A 218 16.72 8.42 15.75
CA LYS A 218 15.93 9.34 16.61
C LYS A 218 15.97 10.82 16.20
N ALA A 219 17.05 11.25 15.56
CA ALA A 219 17.26 12.62 15.05
C ALA A 219 16.59 12.86 13.70
N ASN A 220 16.44 11.83 12.85
CA ASN A 220 15.71 11.88 11.60
C ASN A 220 14.29 11.31 11.81
N LYS A 221 13.33 12.19 12.13
CA LYS A 221 11.95 11.79 12.46
C LYS A 221 11.23 11.09 11.33
N VAL A 222 11.53 11.47 10.08
CA VAL A 222 10.94 10.84 8.88
C VAL A 222 11.40 9.40 8.81
N LEU A 223 12.71 9.16 8.78
CA LEU A 223 13.29 7.82 8.68
C LEU A 223 12.97 6.95 9.91
N GLN A 224 12.99 7.53 11.11
CA GLN A 224 12.53 6.87 12.33
C GLN A 224 11.10 6.34 12.19
N SER A 225 10.21 7.13 11.59
CA SER A 225 8.79 6.77 11.46
C SER A 225 8.54 5.64 10.46
N GLN A 226 9.43 5.47 9.47
CA GLN A 226 9.34 4.42 8.47
C GLN A 226 9.69 3.02 9.03
N PHE A 227 10.44 2.95 10.14
CA PHE A 227 10.69 1.70 10.88
C PHE A 227 9.54 1.33 11.85
N SER A 228 8.28 1.66 11.52
CA SER A 228 7.12 1.37 12.37
C SER A 228 6.17 0.40 11.70
N TYR A 229 6.13 -0.84 12.19
CA TYR A 229 5.19 -1.86 11.69
C TYR A 229 3.73 -1.41 11.72
N SER A 230 3.28 -0.75 12.78
CA SER A 230 1.91 -0.25 12.83
C SER A 230 1.63 0.81 11.75
N LYS A 231 2.60 1.66 11.44
CA LYS A 231 2.46 2.67 10.37
C LYS A 231 2.55 2.02 9.00
N THR A 232 3.47 1.09 8.78
CA THR A 232 3.59 0.33 7.52
C THR A 232 2.36 -0.54 7.29
N LEU A 233 1.86 -1.24 8.31
CA LEU A 233 0.63 -2.00 8.22
C LEU A 233 -0.56 -1.08 7.98
N LYS A 234 -0.66 0.06 8.69
CA LYS A 234 -1.71 1.04 8.43
C LYS A 234 -1.64 1.53 6.99
N ALA A 235 -0.46 1.93 6.51
CA ALA A 235 -0.19 2.35 5.14
C ALA A 235 -0.67 1.32 4.11
N ILE A 236 -0.37 0.03 4.32
CA ILE A 236 -0.83 -1.09 3.50
C ILE A 236 -2.37 -1.22 3.59
N THR A 237 -2.94 -1.15 4.79
CA THR A 237 -4.39 -1.32 4.97
C THR A 237 -5.24 -0.09 4.63
N SER A 238 -4.63 1.10 4.53
CA SER A 238 -5.31 2.39 4.35
C SER A 238 -4.85 3.18 3.13
N GLY A 239 -4.05 2.58 2.24
CA GLY A 239 -3.62 3.18 0.97
C GLY A 239 -2.67 4.38 1.07
N LYS A 240 -1.92 4.56 2.17
CA LYS A 240 -1.00 5.70 2.36
C LYS A 240 0.45 5.26 2.48
N ILE A 241 1.18 5.11 1.38
CA ILE A 241 2.66 5.12 1.46
C ILE A 241 3.10 6.59 1.45
N ASN A 242 3.94 7.01 2.40
CA ASN A 242 4.62 8.30 2.36
C ASN A 242 5.92 8.13 1.57
N PRO A 243 6.03 8.59 0.31
CA PRO A 243 7.22 8.43 -0.49
C PRO A 243 8.16 9.60 -0.23
N GLU A 244 8.66 9.74 0.99
CA GLU A 244 9.85 10.58 1.21
C GLU A 244 11.05 9.65 1.31
N SER A 245 11.61 9.37 0.13
CA SER A 245 13.01 9.01 0.00
C SER A 245 13.83 10.20 0.50
N PRO A 246 14.77 10.06 1.43
CA PRO A 246 15.68 11.14 1.74
C PRO A 246 16.56 11.39 0.53
N GLU A 247 16.23 12.46 -0.19
CA GLU A 247 17.09 13.10 -1.15
C GLU A 247 18.44 13.35 -0.47
N SER A 248 19.48 12.68 -0.96
CA SER A 248 20.85 12.88 -0.53
C SER A 248 21.26 14.29 -0.95
N THR A 249 21.21 15.24 -0.03
CA THR A 249 21.89 16.53 -0.24
C THR A 249 23.40 16.29 -0.09
N PRO A 250 24.22 16.62 -1.09
CA PRO A 250 25.66 16.59 -0.94
C PRO A 250 26.09 17.88 -0.24
N ASP A 251 26.50 17.78 1.02
CA ASP A 251 27.20 18.91 1.66
C ASP A 251 28.67 18.90 1.24
N ASN A 252 28.91 19.81 0.30
CA ASN A 252 30.20 20.24 -0.16
C ASN A 252 30.79 21.22 0.87
N LYS A 253 31.90 20.86 1.51
CA LYS A 253 32.88 21.82 2.07
C LYS A 253 34.23 21.14 2.25
#